data_AF-A0A0S8KHV8-F1
#
_entry.id   AF-A0A0S8KHV8-F1
#
_cell.length_a   1.000
_cell.length_b   1.000
_cell.length_c   1.000
_cell.angle_alpha   90.00
_cell.angle_beta   90.00
_cell.angle_gamma   90.00
#
_symmetry.space_group_name_H-M   'P 1'
#
loop_
_entity.id
_entity.type
_entity.pdbx_description
1 polymer ?
#
loop_
_entity_poly.entity_id
_entity_poly.type
_entity_poly.pdbx_seq_one_letter_code
_entity_poly.pdbx_strand_id
1 'polypeptide(L)'
;MDATTLVLAAVAAVLLAIAFWRGRDLPLAGLLAAGRTLWRNILILLLSFLIAGLVQVLVPRELISRWLGAQAGFKGVLIGCVVGGLVPGAPYAVFPLVAALYQAGAGLGATVGFIVAWSLWSVSRLPLEMALVGAKPALVRYGITFIVPPLAGLLASAASRFL
;
A
#
# COMPACT_ATOMS: atom_id res chain seq x y z
N MET A 1 13.40 9.31 15.46
CA MET A 1 12.00 8.88 15.22
C MET A 1 11.42 9.85 14.22
N ASP A 2 10.81 9.32 13.17
CA ASP A 2 10.10 10.10 12.16
C ASP A 2 8.84 10.77 12.75
N ALA A 3 8.43 11.90 12.17
CA ALA A 3 7.30 12.69 12.66
C ALA A 3 6.02 11.88 12.78
N THR A 4 5.79 10.96 11.84
CA THR A 4 4.64 10.04 11.84
C THR A 4 4.61 9.17 13.09
N THR A 5 5.75 8.56 13.46
CA THR A 5 5.84 7.73 14.68
C THR A 5 5.56 8.54 15.94
N LEU A 6 6.03 9.79 16.02
CA LEU A 6 5.75 10.67 17.16
C LEU A 6 4.26 11.01 17.27
N VAL A 7 3.61 11.33 16.15
CA VAL A 7 2.17 11.62 16.10
C VAL A 7 1.37 10.38 16.54
N LEU A 8 1.70 9.20 16.02
CA LEU A 8 1.01 7.96 16.40
C LEU A 8 1.21 7.62 17.87
N ALA A 9 2.42 7.82 18.40
CA ALA A 9 2.71 7.61 19.82
C ALA A 9 1.90 8.57 20.71
N ALA A 10 1.80 9.84 20.32
CA ALA A 10 1.00 10.83 21.04
C ALA A 10 -0.49 10.46 21.05
N VAL A 11 -1.05 10.08 19.90
CA VAL A 11 -2.45 9.63 19.79
C VAL A 11 -2.69 8.39 20.65
N ALA A 12 -1.80 7.40 20.60
CA ALA A 12 -1.89 6.20 21.43
C ALA A 12 -1.85 6.53 22.93
N ALA A 13 -0.95 7.42 23.35
CA ALA A 13 -0.86 7.86 24.74
C ALA A 13 -2.12 8.59 25.21
N VAL A 14 -2.70 9.46 24.37
CA VAL A 14 -3.96 10.16 24.67
C VAL A 14 -5.11 9.18 24.79
N LEU A 15 -5.25 8.23 23.85
CA LEU A 15 -6.31 7.21 23.92
C LEU A 15 -6.16 6.32 25.16
N LEU A 16 -4.93 5.96 25.52
CA LEU A 16 -4.66 5.19 26.71
C LEU A 16 -5.00 5.99 27.99
N ALA A 17 -4.65 7.28 28.04
CA ALA A 17 -5.03 8.17 29.14
C ALA A 17 -6.55 8.30 29.28
N ILE A 18 -7.28 8.45 28.17
CA ILE A 18 -8.74 8.46 28.15
C ILE A 18 -9.31 7.13 28.67
N ALA A 19 -8.70 5.99 28.30
CA ALA A 19 -9.12 4.69 28.81
C ALA A 19 -8.91 4.58 30.33
N PHE A 20 -7.78 5.06 30.85
CA PHE A 20 -7.51 5.13 32.30
C PHE A 20 -8.52 6.00 33.04
N TRP A 21 -9.01 7.08 32.42
CA TRP A 21 -10.00 7.97 33.03
C TRP A 21 -11.43 7.39 33.00
N ARG A 22 -11.75 6.52 32.04
CA ARG A 22 -13.11 5.95 31.89
C ARG A 22 -13.35 4.68 32.70
N GLY A 23 -12.31 3.92 33.06
CA GLY A 23 -12.48 2.71 33.89
C GLY A 23 -11.21 1.88 33.98
N ARG A 24 -11.04 1.14 35.09
CA ARG A 24 -9.83 0.33 35.36
C ARG A 24 -9.60 -0.82 34.37
N ASP A 25 -10.67 -1.36 33.80
CA ASP A 25 -10.58 -2.55 32.93
C ASP A 25 -10.34 -2.22 31.45
N LEU A 26 -10.60 -0.97 31.04
CA LEU A 26 -10.50 -0.53 29.65
C LEU A 26 -9.06 -0.47 29.12
N PRO A 27 -8.04 0.01 29.87
CA PRO A 27 -6.66 -0.02 29.42
C PRO A 27 -6.15 -1.44 29.19
N LEU A 28 -6.45 -2.37 30.11
CA LEU A 28 -6.04 -3.77 30.01
C LEU A 28 -6.71 -4.45 28.81
N ALA A 29 -8.01 -4.24 28.62
CA ALA A 29 -8.73 -4.76 27.46
C ALA A 29 -8.15 -4.22 26.14
N GLY A 30 -7.82 -2.93 26.08
CA GLY A 30 -7.19 -2.29 24.92
C GLY A 30 -5.80 -2.86 24.61
N LEU A 31 -4.95 -2.99 25.63
CA LEU A 31 -3.61 -3.57 25.49
C LEU A 31 -3.65 -5.04 25.05
N LEU A 32 -4.57 -5.84 25.61
CA LEU A 32 -4.76 -7.23 25.22
C LEU A 32 -5.29 -7.38 23.78
N ALA A 33 -6.18 -6.48 23.35
CA ALA A 33 -6.66 -6.45 21.97
C ALA A 33 -5.55 -6.05 20.98
N ALA A 34 -4.71 -5.07 21.37
CA ALA A 34 -3.54 -4.67 20.60
C ALA A 34 -2.52 -5.82 20.48
N GLY A 35 -2.18 -6.49 21.59
CA GLY A 35 -1.27 -7.63 21.61
C GLY A 35 -1.76 -8.81 20.77
N ARG A 36 -3.07 -9.15 20.85
CA ARG A 36 -3.67 -10.17 19.98
C ARG A 36 -3.59 -9.82 18.50
N THR A 37 -3.82 -8.55 18.16
CA THR A 37 -3.74 -8.08 16.78
C THR A 37 -2.30 -8.13 16.26
N LEU A 38 -1.32 -7.75 17.08
CA LEU A 38 0.10 -7.84 16.74
C LEU A 38 0.49 -9.30 16.49
N TRP A 39 0.15 -10.20 17.42
CA TRP A 39 0.49 -11.62 17.30
C TRP A 39 -0.10 -12.27 16.05
N ARG A 40 -1.37 -11.97 15.72
CA ARG A 40 -2.02 -12.48 14.51
C ARG A 40 -1.35 -12.01 13.23
N ASN A 41 -0.77 -10.81 13.23
CA ASN A 41 -0.20 -10.18 12.03
C ASN A 41 1.33 -10.23 11.98
N ILE A 42 2.02 -10.67 13.03
CA ILE A 42 3.49 -10.61 13.09
C ILE A 42 4.15 -11.40 11.97
N LEU A 43 3.60 -12.57 11.64
CA LEU A 43 4.15 -13.43 10.59
C LEU A 43 4.00 -12.78 9.21
N ILE A 44 2.81 -12.25 8.88
CA ILE A 44 2.60 -11.57 7.59
C ILE A 44 3.45 -10.31 7.48
N LEU A 45 3.64 -9.55 8.57
CA LEU A 45 4.53 -8.38 8.61
C LEU A 45 5.98 -8.78 8.34
N LEU A 46 6.50 -9.80 9.04
CA LEU A 46 7.86 -10.30 8.86
C LEU A 46 8.10 -10.79 7.43
N LEU A 47 7.19 -11.61 6.89
CA LEU A 47 7.29 -12.09 5.51
C LEU A 47 7.22 -10.95 4.50
N SER A 48 6.39 -9.93 4.74
CA SER A 48 6.29 -8.78 3.84
C SER A 48 7.58 -7.95 3.82
N PHE A 49 8.18 -7.70 4.99
CA PHE A 49 9.46 -7.01 5.09
C PHE A 49 10.59 -7.84 4.48
N LEU A 50 10.58 -9.16 4.67
CA LEU A 50 11.53 -10.07 4.03
C LEU A 50 11.41 -9.99 2.50
N ILE A 51 10.20 -10.09 1.95
CA ILE A 51 9.98 -9.97 0.50
C ILE A 51 10.43 -8.59 0.01
N ALA A 52 10.11 -7.51 0.71
CA ALA A 52 10.54 -6.17 0.33
C ALA A 52 12.07 -6.06 0.30
N GLY A 53 12.78 -6.59 1.30
CA GLY A 53 14.24 -6.62 1.33
C GLY A 53 14.85 -7.51 0.25
N LEU A 54 14.28 -8.71 0.04
CA LEU A 54 14.70 -9.63 -1.02
C LEU A 54 14.51 -9.02 -2.40
N VAL A 55 13.40 -8.34 -2.67
CA VAL A 55 13.16 -7.64 -3.94
C VAL A 55 14.23 -6.57 -4.18
N GLN A 56 14.67 -5.84 -3.16
CA GLN A 56 15.75 -4.83 -3.32
C GLN A 56 17.09 -5.44 -3.74
N VAL A 57 17.37 -6.69 -3.34
CA VAL A 57 18.65 -7.35 -3.60
C VAL A 57 18.59 -8.25 -4.83
N LEU A 58 17.49 -8.97 -5.04
CA LEU A 58 17.32 -9.94 -6.12
C LEU A 58 16.89 -9.30 -7.44
N VAL A 59 16.16 -8.18 -7.42
CA VAL A 59 15.72 -7.55 -8.67
C VAL A 59 16.79 -6.57 -9.14
N PRO A 60 17.43 -6.80 -10.30
CA PRO A 60 18.45 -5.91 -10.81
C PRO A 60 17.87 -4.51 -10.99
N ARG A 61 18.57 -3.48 -10.49
CA ARG A 61 18.13 -2.08 -10.61
C ARG A 61 17.94 -1.68 -12.07
N GLU A 62 18.70 -2.28 -12.97
CA GLU A 62 18.62 -2.09 -14.42
C GLU A 62 17.25 -2.54 -14.95
N LEU A 63 16.70 -3.62 -14.40
CA LEU A 63 15.41 -4.17 -14.80
C LEU A 63 14.28 -3.27 -14.29
N ILE A 64 14.36 -2.79 -13.05
CA ILE A 64 13.40 -1.82 -12.49
C ILE A 64 13.47 -0.51 -13.28
N SER A 65 14.66 0.04 -13.51
CA SER A 65 14.84 1.28 -14.27
C SER A 65 14.35 1.16 -15.72
N ARG A 66 14.60 0.03 -16.38
CA ARG A 66 14.17 -0.20 -17.77
C ARG A 66 12.66 -0.35 -17.92
N TRP A 67 11.99 -1.02 -16.99
CA TRP A 67 10.56 -1.37 -17.13
C TRP A 67 9.64 -0.43 -16.35
N LEU A 68 10.08 0.08 -15.20
CA LEU A 68 9.31 0.94 -14.30
C LEU A 68 9.92 2.33 -14.13
N GLY A 69 11.17 2.57 -14.59
CA GLY A 69 11.84 3.86 -14.45
C GLY A 69 11.21 4.96 -15.31
N ALA A 70 11.62 6.21 -15.06
CA ALA A 70 11.10 7.38 -15.78
C ALA A 70 11.26 7.28 -17.31
N GLN A 71 12.31 6.60 -17.76
CA GLN A 71 12.61 6.37 -19.17
C GLN A 71 11.58 5.48 -19.87
N ALA A 72 10.87 4.62 -19.13
CA ALA A 72 9.82 3.75 -19.65
C ALA A 72 8.53 4.52 -20.02
N GLY A 73 8.40 5.78 -19.58
CA GLY A 73 7.30 6.67 -19.92
C GLY A 73 5.92 6.05 -19.62
N PHE A 74 5.01 6.14 -20.58
CA PHE A 74 3.65 5.57 -20.47
C PHE A 74 3.65 4.05 -20.22
N LYS A 75 4.60 3.30 -20.80
CA LYS A 75 4.68 1.84 -20.61
C LYS A 75 4.97 1.50 -19.15
N GLY A 76 5.89 2.24 -18.51
CA GLY A 76 6.21 2.03 -17.09
C GLY A 76 5.03 2.29 -16.18
N VAL A 77 4.21 3.31 -16.48
CA VAL A 77 2.97 3.59 -15.75
C VAL A 77 1.99 2.42 -15.84
N LEU A 78 1.73 1.91 -17.04
CA LEU A 78 0.82 0.78 -17.24
C LEU A 78 1.31 -0.48 -16.54
N ILE A 79 2.60 -0.79 -16.63
CA ILE A 79 3.18 -1.94 -15.93
C ILE A 79 3.02 -1.76 -14.42
N GLY A 80 3.32 -0.57 -13.89
CA GLY A 80 3.09 -0.23 -12.49
C GLY A 80 1.65 -0.46 -12.06
N CYS A 81 0.67 -0.03 -12.87
CA CYS A 81 -0.75 -0.25 -12.60
C CYS A 81 -1.13 -1.74 -12.59
N VAL A 82 -0.68 -2.51 -13.59
CA VAL A 82 -0.98 -3.94 -13.68
C VAL A 82 -0.39 -4.68 -12.48
N VAL A 83 0.88 -4.44 -12.15
CA VAL A 83 1.51 -5.09 -11.00
C VAL A 83 0.80 -4.67 -9.72
N GLY A 84 0.54 -3.38 -9.50
CA GLY A 84 -0.16 -2.88 -8.32
C GLY A 84 -1.56 -3.48 -8.16
N GLY A 85 -2.35 -3.53 -9.24
CA GLY A 85 -3.71 -4.09 -9.23
C GLY A 85 -3.77 -5.59 -8.97
N LEU A 86 -2.70 -6.33 -9.30
CA LEU A 86 -2.61 -7.78 -9.07
C LEU A 86 -2.04 -8.12 -7.69
N VAL A 87 -1.20 -7.26 -7.10
CA VAL A 87 -0.58 -7.52 -5.80
C VAL A 87 -1.66 -7.58 -4.70
N PRO A 88 -1.86 -8.75 -4.06
CA PRO A 88 -2.71 -8.83 -2.88
C PRO A 88 -1.94 -8.35 -1.66
N GLY A 89 -2.68 -7.96 -0.62
CA GLY A 89 -2.08 -7.67 0.68
C GLY A 89 -2.71 -6.47 1.36
N ALA A 90 -2.39 -6.34 2.64
CA ALA A 90 -2.74 -5.20 3.46
C ALA A 90 -1.74 -4.05 3.22
N PRO A 91 -2.11 -2.80 3.56
CA PRO A 91 -1.24 -1.64 3.35
C PRO A 91 0.18 -1.82 3.91
N TYR A 92 0.29 -2.44 5.10
CA TYR A 92 1.58 -2.69 5.76
C TYR A 92 2.50 -3.66 5.01
N ALA A 93 1.97 -4.48 4.10
CA ALA A 93 2.75 -5.39 3.26
C ALA A 93 3.17 -4.72 1.95
N VAL A 94 2.28 -3.92 1.39
CA VAL A 94 2.43 -3.36 0.04
C VAL A 94 3.25 -2.07 0.04
N PHE A 95 3.11 -1.20 1.04
CA PHE A 95 3.91 0.03 1.10
C PHE A 95 5.43 -0.21 1.18
N PRO A 96 5.95 -1.18 1.95
CA PRO A 96 7.37 -1.53 1.92
C PRO A 96 7.85 -2.00 0.54
N LEU A 97 7.03 -2.78 -0.18
CA LEU A 97 7.33 -3.21 -1.55
C LEU A 97 7.38 -2.03 -2.51
N VAL A 98 6.41 -1.12 -2.44
CA VAL A 98 6.39 0.10 -3.27
C VAL A 98 7.59 0.99 -2.97
N ALA A 99 7.94 1.16 -1.70
CA ALA A 99 9.12 1.91 -1.28
C ALA A 99 10.40 1.27 -1.83
N ALA A 100 10.54 -0.05 -1.78
CA ALA A 100 11.64 -0.79 -2.37
C ALA A 100 11.77 -0.55 -3.88
N LEU A 101 10.66 -0.64 -4.62
CA LEU A 101 10.64 -0.39 -6.07
C LEU A 101 11.04 1.06 -6.40
N TYR A 102 10.53 2.02 -5.63
CA TYR A 102 10.86 3.43 -5.81
C TYR A 102 12.33 3.73 -5.52
N GLN A 103 12.87 3.22 -4.41
CA GLN A 103 14.30 3.35 -4.06
C GLN A 103 15.23 2.63 -5.05
N ALA A 104 14.73 1.60 -5.74
CA ALA A 104 15.44 0.89 -6.79
C ALA A 104 15.37 1.59 -8.16
N GLY A 105 14.68 2.73 -8.29
CA GLY A 105 14.66 3.57 -9.49
C GLY A 105 13.37 3.52 -10.31
N ALA A 106 12.27 2.99 -9.75
CA ALA A 106 10.96 3.14 -10.38
C ALA A 106 10.58 4.63 -10.47
N GLY A 107 10.07 5.05 -11.62
CA GLY A 107 9.67 6.43 -11.87
C GLY A 107 8.41 6.80 -11.07
N LEU A 108 8.26 8.08 -10.74
CA LEU A 108 7.14 8.58 -9.94
C LEU A 108 5.78 8.15 -10.50
N GLY A 109 5.61 8.21 -11.82
CA GLY A 109 4.37 7.79 -12.47
C GLY A 109 4.06 6.30 -12.33
N ALA A 110 5.07 5.43 -12.41
CA ALA A 110 4.90 3.99 -12.21
C ALA A 110 4.55 3.68 -10.74
N THR A 111 5.22 4.35 -9.80
CA THR A 111 4.96 4.22 -8.37
C THR A 111 3.55 4.70 -8.00
N VAL A 112 3.12 5.87 -8.47
CA VAL A 112 1.76 6.37 -8.22
C VAL A 112 0.71 5.48 -8.89
N GLY A 113 0.93 5.09 -10.15
CA GLY A 113 0.06 4.17 -10.88
C GLY A 113 -0.12 2.84 -10.12
N PHE A 114 0.97 2.30 -9.57
CA PHE A 114 0.92 1.11 -8.73
C PHE A 114 0.04 1.31 -7.49
N ILE A 115 0.26 2.37 -6.70
CA ILE A 115 -0.48 2.58 -5.44
C ILE A 115 -1.98 2.75 -5.73
N VAL A 116 -2.31 3.53 -6.76
CA VAL A 116 -3.70 3.80 -7.13
C VAL A 116 -4.37 2.54 -7.70
N ALA A 117 -3.67 1.74 -8.51
CA ALA A 117 -4.21 0.49 -9.04
C ALA A 117 -4.38 -0.58 -7.96
N TRP A 118 -3.43 -0.65 -7.02
CA TRP A 118 -3.56 -1.49 -5.85
C TRP A 118 -4.80 -1.13 -5.03
N SER A 119 -5.14 0.16 -4.95
CA SER A 119 -6.31 0.64 -4.22
C SER A 119 -7.63 0.40 -4.96
N LEU A 120 -7.65 0.65 -6.28
CA LEU A 120 -8.89 0.68 -7.08
C LEU A 120 -9.16 -0.60 -7.85
N TRP A 121 -8.15 -1.18 -8.50
CA TRP A 121 -8.32 -2.45 -9.22
C TRP A 121 -8.39 -3.58 -8.20
N SER A 122 -7.37 -3.74 -7.36
CA SER A 122 -7.39 -4.68 -6.22
C SER A 122 -8.02 -6.04 -6.60
N VAL A 123 -7.55 -6.65 -7.70
CA VAL A 123 -8.23 -7.78 -8.37
C VAL A 123 -8.48 -8.95 -7.42
N SER A 124 -7.55 -9.16 -6.49
CA SER A 124 -7.66 -10.17 -5.43
C SER A 124 -8.86 -9.98 -4.49
N ARG A 125 -9.34 -8.75 -4.32
CA ARG A 125 -10.49 -8.41 -3.44
C ARG A 125 -11.82 -8.43 -4.18
N LEU A 126 -11.81 -8.39 -5.51
CA LEU A 126 -13.04 -8.33 -6.31
C LEU A 126 -13.99 -9.52 -6.04
N PRO A 127 -13.54 -10.79 -5.95
CA PRO A 127 -14.42 -11.91 -5.60
C PRO A 127 -15.07 -11.76 -4.22
N LEU A 128 -14.30 -11.27 -3.25
CA LEU A 128 -14.78 -11.05 -1.89
C LEU A 128 -15.81 -9.92 -1.84
N GLU A 129 -15.55 -8.82 -2.55
CA GLU A 129 -16.50 -7.70 -2.68
C GLU A 129 -17.81 -8.16 -3.33
N MET A 130 -17.73 -8.96 -4.40
CA MET A 130 -18.92 -9.52 -5.05
C MET A 130 -19.71 -10.45 -4.11
N ALA A 131 -19.02 -11.25 -3.29
CA ALA A 131 -19.65 -12.19 -2.37
C ALA A 131 -20.30 -11.52 -1.14
N LEU A 132 -19.67 -10.47 -0.60
CA LEU A 132 -20.10 -9.83 0.65
C LEU A 132 -21.00 -8.60 0.42
N VAL A 133 -20.77 -7.83 -0.64
CA VAL A 133 -21.49 -6.57 -0.93
C VAL A 133 -22.46 -6.75 -2.09
N GLY A 134 -22.03 -7.47 -3.12
CA GLY A 134 -22.83 -7.77 -4.31
C GLY A 134 -22.12 -7.40 -5.61
N ALA A 135 -22.42 -8.15 -6.67
CA ALA A 135 -21.74 -8.00 -7.97
C ALA A 135 -21.99 -6.65 -8.64
N LYS A 136 -23.20 -6.10 -8.53
CA LYS A 136 -23.57 -4.82 -9.17
C LYS A 136 -22.71 -3.64 -8.69
N PRO A 137 -22.61 -3.32 -7.38
CA PRO A 137 -21.75 -2.24 -6.93
C PRO A 137 -20.26 -2.50 -7.22
N ALA A 138 -19.79 -3.75 -7.10
CA ALA A 138 -18.40 -4.12 -7.38
C ALA A 138 -18.01 -3.86 -8.84
N LEU A 139 -18.81 -4.33 -9.80
CA LEU A 139 -18.53 -4.16 -11.23
C LEU A 139 -18.69 -2.71 -11.70
N VAL A 140 -19.70 -1.99 -11.19
CA VAL A 140 -19.87 -0.56 -11.50
C VAL A 140 -18.66 0.24 -11.00
N ARG A 141 -18.23 0.02 -9.75
CA ARG A 141 -17.04 0.65 -9.18
C ARG A 141 -15.79 0.32 -10.02
N TYR A 142 -15.58 -0.95 -10.35
CA TYR A 142 -14.44 -1.39 -11.14
C TYR A 142 -14.43 -0.71 -12.52
N GLY A 143 -15.58 -0.65 -13.19
CA GLY A 143 -15.74 -0.01 -14.50
C GLY A 143 -15.43 1.49 -14.47
N ILE A 144 -16.03 2.25 -13.54
CA ILE A 144 -15.80 3.72 -13.48
C ILE A 144 -14.38 4.07 -13.06
N THR A 145 -13.75 3.25 -12.21
CA THR A 145 -12.41 3.51 -11.68
C THR A 145 -11.30 2.92 -12.55
N PHE A 146 -11.62 2.15 -13.58
CA PHE A 146 -10.63 1.40 -14.35
C PHE A 146 -9.53 2.30 -14.95
N ILE A 147 -9.91 3.48 -15.45
CA ILE A 147 -8.98 4.43 -16.07
C ILE A 147 -8.20 5.29 -15.05
N VAL A 148 -8.65 5.32 -13.79
CA VAL A 148 -8.12 6.24 -12.77
C VAL A 148 -6.65 5.96 -12.45
N PRO A 149 -6.17 4.70 -12.26
CA PRO A 149 -4.77 4.46 -11.97
C PRO A 149 -3.79 4.85 -13.09
N PRO A 150 -4.02 4.47 -14.38
CA PRO A 150 -3.18 4.93 -15.47
C PRO A 150 -3.14 6.47 -15.56
N LEU A 151 -4.30 7.12 -15.37
CA LEU A 151 -4.42 8.57 -15.47
C LEU A 151 -3.67 9.27 -14.33
N ALA A 152 -3.81 8.77 -13.09
CA ALA A 152 -3.07 9.27 -11.94
C ALA A 152 -1.55 9.09 -12.10
N GLY A 153 -1.11 7.93 -12.58
CA GLY A 153 0.31 7.67 -12.85
C GLY A 153 0.88 8.57 -13.96
N LEU A 154 0.09 8.87 -14.99
CA LEU A 154 0.51 9.80 -16.04
C LEU A 154 0.60 11.23 -15.54
N LEU A 155 -0.39 11.69 -14.77
CA LEU A 155 -0.36 13.01 -14.14
C LEU A 155 0.85 13.15 -13.21
N ALA A 156 1.16 12.12 -12.44
CA ALA A 156 2.36 12.09 -11.60
C ALA A 156 3.66 12.13 -12.42
N SER A 157 3.72 11.40 -13.54
CA SER A 157 4.86 11.44 -14.47
C SER A 157 5.03 12.82 -15.14
N ALA A 158 3.93 13.51 -15.40
CA ALA A 158 3.97 14.88 -15.90
C ALA A 158 4.44 15.86 -14.81
N ALA A 159 3.89 15.75 -13.59
CA ALA A 159 4.26 16.56 -12.45
C ALA A 159 5.74 16.40 -12.06
N SER A 160 6.30 15.18 -12.19
CA SER A 160 7.72 14.93 -11.88
C SER A 160 8.70 15.63 -12.81
N ARG A 161 8.24 16.23 -13.92
CA ARG A 161 9.11 17.07 -14.78
C ARG A 161 9.27 18.49 -14.25
N PHE A 162 8.41 18.89 -13.31
CA PHE A 162 8.36 20.24 -12.72
C PHE A 162 8.88 20.29 -11.28
N LEU A 163 9.19 19.13 -10.67
CA LEU A 163 9.77 18.97 -9.34
C LEU A 163 11.23 18.53 -9.47
#